data_AF-A0A6A5TDX4-F1
#
_entry.id   AF-A0A6A5TDX4-F1
#
_cell.length_a   1.000
_cell.length_b   1.000
_cell.length_c   1.000
_cell.angle_alpha   90.00
_cell.angle_beta   90.00
_cell.angle_gamma   90.00
#
_symmetry.space_group_name_H-M   'P 1'
#
loop_
_entity.id
_entity.type
_entity.pdbx_description
1 polymer ?
#
loop_
_entity_poly.entity_id
_entity_poly.type
_entity_poly.pdbx_seq_one_letter_code
_entity_poly.pdbx_strand_id
1 'polypeptide(L)'
;MLSTRINWLRYRTRTEGGIELNRFLTTVLQPPPSNKLGLSEWVYQYKFCFVPGPRQYDPVLDWIEAVIRDLNRKYIHAAASNFRVYPTDDSTPIWPPAPDGSSPQMKMYTFIEEKDEFPATCWVTLMPRSLGSGPGNIHVKVGGTFIPIKDWLLFLIDFSEDLVGKRGAHVQRKWWRLNAQHFRLMDLPFELRAQIYVQALGPVIYPHRVSIDISDQVTGDKVTWGYGSPKAVRSGKRSLPNVALLRTSRQVYKEAMEAGWQSTIKGFTKHIDLCTAAHAVVKPQYNWLQMIRLDFSTAEWFDFFGNSRHQRHDDFGSPQVLGKLPGLRVLQMVFHSIYEGWSYSPWSPSDTNTLTACQRTIVDWIMVVAFPHVKVLPSVTLLGAVKAPRKKYWDQILQSEYQGRNHEFDQEKAVQDMLMASAWNS
;
A
#
# COMPACT_ATOMS: atom_id res chain seq x y z
N MET A 1 29.67 8.06 13.36
CA MET A 1 30.76 7.06 13.30
C MET A 1 30.35 5.82 14.08
N LEU A 2 30.82 4.63 13.70
CA LEU A 2 30.51 3.38 14.43
C LEU A 2 30.97 3.45 15.89
N SER A 3 32.16 4.01 16.15
CA SER A 3 32.65 4.26 17.50
C SER A 3 31.68 5.08 18.35
N THR A 4 31.05 6.12 17.78
CA THR A 4 30.04 6.94 18.47
C THR A 4 28.82 6.12 18.89
N ARG A 5 28.33 5.21 18.04
CA ARG A 5 27.18 4.36 18.35
C ARG A 5 27.49 3.28 19.38
N ILE A 6 28.68 2.68 19.34
CA ILE A 6 29.13 1.76 20.41
C ILE A 6 29.28 2.51 21.74
N ASN A 7 29.83 3.72 21.72
CA ASN A 7 29.93 4.55 22.91
C ASN A 7 28.55 4.97 23.44
N TRP A 8 27.59 5.23 22.55
CA TRP A 8 26.20 5.49 22.92
C TRP A 8 25.53 4.27 23.55
N LEU A 9 25.73 3.06 22.99
CA LEU A 9 25.29 1.81 23.63
C LEU A 9 25.92 1.66 25.02
N ARG A 10 27.24 1.86 25.14
CA ARG A 10 27.96 1.81 26.42
C ARG A 10 27.43 2.83 27.44
N TYR A 11 26.98 4.00 26.99
CA TYR A 11 26.35 4.99 27.85
C TYR A 11 24.97 4.50 28.32
N ARG A 12 24.13 4.02 27.39
CA ARG A 12 22.81 3.44 27.67
C ARG A 12 22.87 2.26 28.64
N THR A 13 23.90 1.42 28.56
CA THR A 13 24.05 0.30 29.51
C THR A 13 24.22 0.78 30.96
N ARG A 14 24.79 1.96 31.18
CA ARG A 14 24.99 2.53 32.51
C ARG A 14 23.73 3.19 33.07
N THR A 15 22.90 3.76 32.20
CA THR A 15 21.69 4.50 32.60
C THR A 15 20.46 3.62 32.67
N GLU A 16 20.29 2.71 31.70
CA GLU A 16 19.07 1.91 31.50
C GLU A 16 19.30 0.43 31.80
N GLY A 17 20.53 -0.06 31.62
CA GLY A 17 20.85 -1.47 31.79
C GLY A 17 20.05 -2.36 30.83
N GLY A 18 19.61 -3.53 31.32
CA GLY A 18 18.64 -4.38 30.62
C GLY A 18 19.10 -4.85 29.23
N ILE A 19 18.29 -4.60 28.20
CA ILE A 19 18.58 -5.02 26.81
C ILE A 19 19.83 -4.36 26.27
N GLU A 20 20.04 -3.08 26.57
CA GLU A 20 21.19 -2.33 26.04
C GLU A 20 22.50 -2.94 26.53
N LEU A 21 22.50 -3.49 27.75
CA LEU A 21 23.62 -4.30 28.24
C LEU A 21 23.87 -5.54 27.39
N ASN A 22 22.83 -6.27 27.00
CA ASN A 22 22.93 -7.46 26.17
C ASN A 22 23.42 -7.14 24.74
N ARG A 23 22.98 -6.01 24.16
CA ARG A 23 23.49 -5.54 22.85
C ARG A 23 24.95 -5.10 22.93
N PHE A 24 25.31 -4.34 23.96
CA PHE A 24 26.69 -3.93 24.19
C PHE A 24 27.61 -5.14 24.42
N LEU A 25 27.15 -6.15 25.16
CA LEU A 25 27.90 -7.39 25.39
C LEU A 25 28.31 -8.05 24.08
N THR A 26 27.44 -8.09 23.07
CA THR A 26 27.79 -8.58 21.72
C THR A 26 29.00 -7.85 21.13
N THR A 27 29.02 -6.51 21.25
CA THR A 27 30.13 -5.69 20.74
C THR A 27 31.43 -5.83 21.52
N VAL A 28 31.35 -6.26 22.79
CA VAL A 28 32.52 -6.55 23.62
C VAL A 28 33.11 -7.91 23.26
N LEU A 29 32.24 -8.92 23.09
CA LEU A 29 32.65 -10.27 22.72
C LEU A 29 33.19 -10.36 21.29
N GLN A 30 32.57 -9.62 20.37
CA GLN A 30 32.98 -9.56 18.96
C GLN A 30 33.07 -8.09 18.52
N PRO A 31 34.18 -7.41 18.85
CA PRO A 31 34.35 -6.01 18.48
C PRO A 31 34.40 -5.86 16.96
N PRO A 32 33.78 -4.80 16.40
CA PRO A 32 33.92 -4.49 15.00
C PRO A 32 35.40 -4.29 14.62
N PRO A 33 35.78 -4.56 13.35
CA PRO A 33 37.13 -4.30 12.87
C PRO A 33 37.55 -2.85 13.13
N SER A 34 38.78 -2.64 13.62
CA SER A 34 39.29 -1.32 14.01
C SER A 34 39.22 -0.29 12.86
N ASN A 35 39.46 -0.73 11.63
CA ASN A 35 39.38 0.09 10.42
C ASN A 35 37.94 0.55 10.06
N LYS A 36 36.90 0.00 10.69
CA LYS A 36 35.50 0.39 10.50
C LYS A 36 34.99 1.37 11.57
N LEU A 37 35.72 1.54 12.68
CA LEU A 37 35.31 2.38 13.80
C LEU A 37 35.24 3.87 13.44
N GLY A 38 36.14 4.34 12.58
CA GLY A 38 36.26 5.74 12.15
C GLY A 38 35.42 6.15 10.94
N LEU A 39 34.67 5.23 10.33
CA LEU A 39 33.86 5.56 9.15
C LEU A 39 32.76 6.55 9.51
N SER A 40 32.66 7.64 8.73
CA SER A 40 31.59 8.63 8.83
C SER A 40 30.26 8.03 8.37
N GLU A 41 29.15 8.59 8.85
CA GLU A 41 27.79 8.11 8.57
C GLU A 41 27.47 8.10 7.07
N TRP A 42 28.00 9.07 6.32
CA TRP A 42 27.80 9.22 4.87
C TRP A 42 28.50 8.16 4.01
N VAL A 43 29.55 7.51 4.54
CA VAL A 43 30.29 6.41 3.87
C VAL A 43 29.85 5.05 4.41
N TYR A 44 28.90 5.04 5.35
CA TYR A 44 28.66 3.89 6.20
C TYR A 44 27.80 2.82 5.53
N GLN A 45 28.45 1.79 5.00
CA GLN A 45 27.81 0.53 4.58
C GLN A 45 28.17 -0.66 5.48
N TYR A 46 28.77 -0.42 6.65
CA TYR A 46 29.13 -1.53 7.53
C TYR A 46 27.88 -2.07 8.23
N LYS A 47 27.55 -3.32 7.94
CA LYS A 47 26.59 -4.11 8.70
C LYS A 47 27.37 -4.96 9.68
N PHE A 48 27.01 -4.91 10.97
CA PHE A 48 27.65 -5.77 11.96
C PHE A 48 27.43 -7.24 11.60
N CYS A 49 28.52 -7.97 11.41
CA CYS A 49 28.49 -9.39 11.05
C CYS A 49 28.88 -10.22 12.27
N PHE A 50 27.89 -10.64 13.04
CA PHE A 50 28.11 -11.60 14.12
C PHE A 50 28.60 -12.93 13.56
N VAL A 51 29.64 -13.49 14.18
CA VAL A 51 30.22 -14.80 13.85
C VAL A 51 29.73 -15.80 14.90
N PRO A 52 28.82 -16.75 14.54
CA PRO A 52 28.36 -17.76 15.47
C PRO A 52 29.49 -18.60 16.06
N GLY A 53 29.30 -19.08 17.29
CA GLY A 53 30.11 -20.16 17.83
C GLY A 53 30.02 -21.44 16.98
N PRO A 54 30.90 -22.43 17.22
CA PRO A 54 30.90 -23.67 16.45
C PRO A 54 29.54 -24.37 16.56
N ARG A 55 29.15 -25.06 15.49
CA ARG A 55 27.92 -25.86 15.48
C ARG A 55 28.04 -26.97 16.51
N GLN A 56 27.07 -27.02 17.41
CA GLN A 56 26.96 -28.01 18.45
C GLN A 56 25.51 -28.50 18.51
N TYR A 57 25.32 -29.77 18.87
CA TYR A 57 23.98 -30.28 19.15
C TYR A 57 23.53 -29.74 20.51
N ASP A 58 22.56 -28.84 20.48
CA ASP A 58 22.08 -28.13 21.67
C ASP A 58 20.54 -28.16 21.73
N PRO A 59 19.95 -29.06 22.53
CA PRO A 59 18.50 -29.16 22.67
C PRO A 59 17.83 -27.86 23.13
N VAL A 60 18.53 -27.00 23.88
CA VAL A 60 17.97 -25.71 24.32
C VAL A 60 17.81 -24.78 23.12
N LEU A 61 18.75 -24.80 22.17
CA LEU A 61 18.64 -24.02 20.93
C LEU A 61 17.39 -24.41 20.14
N ASP A 62 17.11 -25.71 20.00
CA ASP A 62 15.90 -26.20 19.34
C ASP A 62 14.62 -25.71 20.02
N TRP A 63 14.61 -25.64 21.35
CA TRP A 63 13.48 -25.11 22.10
C TRP A 63 13.33 -23.58 21.93
N ILE A 64 14.43 -22.83 21.93
CA ILE A 64 14.41 -21.39 21.65
C ILE A 64 13.84 -21.15 20.25
N GLU A 65 14.31 -21.90 19.26
CA GLU A 65 13.78 -21.83 17.89
C GLU A 65 12.28 -22.19 17.85
N ALA A 66 11.83 -23.17 18.63
CA ALA A 66 10.42 -23.51 18.74
C ALA A 66 9.59 -22.33 19.30
N VAL A 67 10.10 -21.60 20.30
CA VAL A 67 9.44 -20.36 20.80
C VAL A 67 9.39 -19.29 19.70
N ILE A 68 10.49 -19.06 18.99
CA ILE A 68 10.53 -18.09 17.87
C ILE A 68 9.53 -18.48 16.78
N ARG A 69 9.45 -19.77 16.43
CA ARG A 69 8.48 -20.28 15.45
C ARG A 69 7.03 -20.09 15.93
N ASP A 70 6.74 -20.33 17.21
CA ASP A 70 5.41 -20.08 17.79
C ASP A 70 5.04 -18.59 17.73
N LEU A 71 5.97 -17.70 18.09
CA LEU A 71 5.77 -16.25 17.98
C LEU A 71 5.54 -15.81 16.53
N ASN A 72 6.35 -16.31 15.60
CA ASN A 72 6.18 -16.06 14.17
C ASN A 72 4.83 -16.55 13.62
N ARG A 73 4.22 -17.57 14.22
CA ARG A 73 2.87 -18.02 13.84
C ARG A 73 1.79 -17.07 14.35
N LYS A 74 1.96 -16.54 15.56
CA LYS A 74 0.94 -15.73 16.26
C LYS A 74 0.99 -14.25 15.93
N TYR A 75 2.18 -13.69 15.72
CA TYR A 75 2.37 -12.25 15.58
C TYR A 75 3.09 -11.91 14.27
N ILE A 76 2.45 -11.10 13.42
CA ILE A 76 3.04 -10.63 12.16
C ILE A 76 4.32 -9.81 12.40
N HIS A 77 4.39 -9.03 13.48
CA HIS A 77 5.57 -8.25 13.84
C HIS A 77 6.76 -9.14 14.24
N ALA A 78 6.52 -10.29 14.90
CA ALA A 78 7.59 -11.26 15.15
C ALA A 78 8.18 -11.80 13.83
N ALA A 79 7.30 -12.14 12.88
CA ALA A 79 7.72 -12.57 11.55
C ALA A 79 8.49 -11.46 10.79
N ALA A 80 8.13 -10.19 11.03
CA ALA A 80 8.83 -9.02 10.50
C ALA A 80 10.24 -8.85 11.11
N SER A 81 10.39 -9.04 12.42
CA SER A 81 11.68 -8.97 13.13
C SER A 81 12.66 -10.06 12.69
N ASN A 82 12.16 -11.20 12.19
CA ASN A 82 12.99 -12.26 11.61
C ASN A 82 14.07 -12.78 12.57
N PHE A 83 13.70 -13.00 13.83
CA PHE A 83 14.64 -13.44 14.86
C PHE A 83 15.38 -14.70 14.45
N ARG A 84 16.70 -14.67 14.64
CA ARG A 84 17.58 -15.82 14.54
C ARG A 84 18.37 -15.94 15.83
N VAL A 85 18.68 -17.16 16.24
CA VAL A 85 19.45 -17.44 17.45
C VAL A 85 20.65 -18.30 17.10
N TYR A 86 21.77 -18.03 17.75
CA TYR A 86 23.01 -18.78 17.60
C TYR A 86 23.69 -18.96 18.97
N PRO A 87 24.43 -20.06 19.19
CA PRO A 87 25.33 -20.12 20.33
C PRO A 87 26.40 -19.02 20.19
N THR A 88 26.67 -18.32 21.29
CA THR A 88 27.66 -17.23 21.29
C THR A 88 29.09 -17.76 21.29
N ASP A 89 29.33 -18.86 22.00
CA ASP A 89 30.64 -19.48 22.21
C ASP A 89 30.57 -21.01 22.07
N ASP A 90 31.68 -21.68 22.38
CA ASP A 90 31.85 -23.13 22.36
C ASP A 90 31.54 -23.81 23.70
N SER A 91 30.92 -23.09 24.65
CA SER A 91 30.55 -23.67 25.94
C SER A 91 29.57 -24.84 25.79
N THR A 92 29.68 -25.82 26.69
CA THR A 92 28.84 -27.02 26.68
C THR A 92 27.36 -26.66 26.82
N PRO A 93 26.44 -27.38 26.14
CA PRO A 93 25.01 -27.16 26.30
C PRO A 93 24.55 -27.27 27.76
N ILE A 94 23.54 -26.47 28.13
CA ILE A 94 22.92 -26.53 29.47
C ILE A 94 22.17 -27.86 29.66
N TRP A 95 21.68 -28.44 28.56
CA TRP A 95 20.90 -29.67 28.56
C TRP A 95 21.42 -30.69 27.53
N PRO A 96 21.43 -32.00 27.85
CA PRO A 96 21.12 -32.59 29.16
C PRO A 96 22.16 -32.22 30.24
N PRO A 97 21.78 -32.21 31.52
CA PRO A 97 22.74 -32.00 32.59
C PRO A 97 23.76 -33.16 32.60
N ALA A 98 25.02 -32.82 32.82
CA ALA A 98 26.10 -33.78 32.95
C ALA A 98 25.82 -34.68 34.17
N PRO A 99 26.16 -35.99 34.09
CA PRO A 99 25.87 -36.95 35.17
C PRO A 99 26.51 -36.57 36.52
N ASP A 100 27.64 -35.87 36.47
CA ASP A 100 28.40 -35.39 37.62
C ASP A 100 27.91 -34.04 38.17
N GLY A 101 26.86 -33.45 37.58
CA GLY A 101 26.33 -32.14 37.94
C GLY A 101 27.21 -30.97 37.49
N SER A 102 28.23 -31.20 36.66
CA SER A 102 29.16 -30.16 36.19
C SER A 102 28.60 -29.25 35.09
N SER A 103 27.40 -29.54 34.56
CA SER A 103 26.82 -28.75 33.47
C SER A 103 26.73 -27.27 33.83
N PRO A 104 27.07 -26.39 32.87
CA PRO A 104 26.95 -24.96 33.09
C PRO A 104 25.49 -24.62 33.39
N GLN A 105 25.30 -23.83 34.45
CA GLN A 105 23.97 -23.39 34.85
C GLN A 105 23.35 -22.40 33.86
N MET A 106 24.19 -21.76 33.04
CA MET A 106 23.82 -20.75 32.07
C MET A 106 24.74 -20.84 30.86
N LYS A 107 24.23 -20.47 29.69
CA LYS A 107 24.98 -20.39 28.44
C LYS A 107 24.61 -19.13 27.68
N MET A 108 25.55 -18.55 26.94
CA MET A 108 25.29 -17.38 26.12
C MET A 108 24.74 -17.77 24.75
N TYR A 109 23.66 -17.08 24.37
CA TYR A 109 23.11 -17.13 23.03
C TYR A 109 23.00 -15.70 22.49
N THR A 110 23.19 -15.57 21.17
CA THR A 110 23.07 -14.30 20.47
C THR A 110 21.84 -14.31 19.58
N PHE A 111 20.96 -13.34 19.81
CA PHE A 111 19.72 -13.12 19.10
C PHE A 111 19.90 -12.00 18.08
N ILE A 112 19.68 -12.32 16.82
CA ILE A 112 19.80 -11.40 15.69
C ILE A 112 18.40 -11.01 15.22
N GLU A 113 18.07 -9.73 15.31
CA GLU A 113 16.91 -9.11 14.67
C GLU A 113 17.34 -8.46 13.35
N GLU A 114 16.48 -8.49 12.32
CA GLU A 114 16.82 -7.97 10.99
C GLU A 114 17.00 -6.45 10.94
N LYS A 115 16.31 -5.71 11.83
CA LYS A 115 16.33 -4.25 11.88
C LYS A 115 17.42 -3.68 12.78
N ASP A 116 17.83 -4.43 13.80
CA ASP A 116 18.82 -3.96 14.75
C ASP A 116 20.22 -4.02 14.15
N GLU A 117 21.00 -2.96 14.37
CA GLU A 117 22.41 -2.93 13.98
C GLU A 117 23.23 -3.93 14.80
N PHE A 118 22.94 -4.06 16.10
CA PHE A 118 23.70 -4.89 17.03
C PHE A 118 22.82 -6.00 17.61
N PRO A 119 23.17 -7.28 17.40
CA PRO A 119 22.48 -8.40 18.03
C PRO A 119 22.51 -8.31 19.56
N ALA A 120 21.54 -8.94 20.23
CA ALA A 120 21.51 -9.04 21.68
C ALA A 120 22.12 -10.38 22.14
N THR A 121 23.22 -10.34 22.87
CA THR A 121 23.83 -11.52 23.49
C THR A 121 23.40 -11.60 24.95
N CYS A 122 22.85 -12.73 25.37
CA CYS A 122 22.30 -12.88 26.71
C CYS A 122 22.57 -14.27 27.30
N TRP A 123 22.64 -14.31 28.62
CA TRP A 123 22.72 -15.56 29.38
C TRP A 123 21.35 -16.21 29.45
N VAL A 124 21.27 -17.47 29.05
CA VAL A 124 20.06 -18.30 29.09
C VAL A 124 20.21 -19.35 30.17
N THR A 125 19.12 -19.66 30.88
CA THR A 125 19.06 -20.71 31.90
C THR A 125 17.71 -21.44 31.85
N LEU A 126 17.60 -22.56 32.55
CA LEU A 126 16.37 -23.34 32.70
C LEU A 126 15.81 -23.18 34.12
N MET A 127 14.55 -22.77 34.24
CA MET A 127 13.85 -22.58 35.52
C MET A 127 12.40 -23.10 35.45
N PRO A 128 11.92 -23.85 36.46
CA PRO A 128 12.70 -24.42 37.55
C PRO A 128 13.58 -25.58 37.06
N ARG A 129 14.77 -25.75 37.65
CA ARG A 129 15.74 -26.77 37.21
C ARG A 129 15.27 -28.21 37.40
N SER A 130 14.28 -28.42 38.27
CA SER A 130 13.77 -29.73 38.67
C SER A 130 12.59 -30.23 37.82
N LEU A 131 11.85 -29.34 37.15
CA LEU A 131 10.76 -29.78 36.26
C LEU A 131 11.31 -29.98 34.85
N GLY A 132 10.80 -31.01 34.18
CA GLY A 132 11.31 -31.54 32.92
C GLY A 132 11.63 -30.51 31.84
N SER A 133 12.40 -30.96 30.86
CA SER A 133 12.82 -30.19 29.71
C SER A 133 11.65 -29.69 28.86
N GLY A 134 11.62 -28.40 28.55
CA GLY A 134 10.64 -27.85 27.62
C GLY A 134 10.81 -26.36 27.33
N PRO A 135 10.20 -25.85 26.24
CA PRO A 135 10.33 -24.45 25.81
C PRO A 135 9.83 -23.43 26.84
N GLY A 136 8.89 -23.82 27.70
CA GLY A 136 8.32 -22.94 28.73
C GLY A 136 9.25 -22.63 29.91
N ASN A 137 10.33 -23.41 30.10
CA ASN A 137 11.23 -23.26 31.24
C ASN A 137 12.46 -22.38 30.92
N ILE A 138 12.57 -21.87 29.70
CA ILE A 138 13.73 -21.09 29.26
C ILE A 138 13.60 -19.65 29.72
N HIS A 139 14.62 -19.17 30.44
CA HIS A 139 14.68 -17.81 30.93
C HIS A 139 15.95 -17.13 30.45
N VAL A 140 15.83 -15.84 30.14
CA VAL A 140 16.90 -14.97 29.69
C VAL A 140 17.26 -14.00 30.81
N LYS A 141 18.55 -13.84 31.09
CA LYS A 141 19.05 -12.85 32.03
C LYS A 141 19.06 -11.47 31.37
N VAL A 142 18.33 -10.53 31.96
CA VAL A 142 18.25 -9.13 31.52
C VAL A 142 18.61 -8.25 32.70
N GLY A 143 19.84 -7.72 32.70
CA GLY A 143 20.39 -7.09 33.89
C GLY A 143 20.51 -8.08 35.06
N GLY A 144 19.80 -7.81 36.15
CA GLY A 144 19.79 -8.65 37.35
C GLY A 144 18.65 -9.67 37.43
N THR A 145 17.70 -9.65 36.48
CA THR A 145 16.48 -10.45 36.54
C THR A 145 16.46 -11.54 35.46
N PHE A 146 15.69 -12.61 35.72
CA PHE A 146 15.43 -13.67 34.75
C PHE A 146 14.00 -13.53 34.24
N ILE A 147 13.86 -13.40 32.93
CA ILE A 147 12.57 -13.20 32.25
C ILE A 147 12.31 -14.42 31.37
N PRO A 148 11.09 -14.99 31.32
CA PRO A 148 10.75 -16.04 30.37
C PRO A 148 11.10 -15.61 28.95
N ILE A 149 11.75 -16.49 28.18
CA ILE A 149 12.28 -16.13 26.86
C ILE A 149 11.22 -15.58 25.91
N LYS A 150 10.00 -16.13 26.00
CA LYS A 150 8.86 -15.69 25.19
C LYS A 150 8.51 -14.23 25.47
N ASP A 151 8.45 -13.84 26.73
CA ASP A 151 8.10 -12.48 27.16
C ASP A 151 9.21 -11.50 26.80
N TRP A 152 10.47 -11.93 26.95
CA TRP A 152 11.62 -11.14 26.52
C TRP A 152 11.63 -10.91 25.00
N LEU A 153 11.38 -11.95 24.19
CA LEU A 153 11.29 -11.80 22.73
C LEU A 153 10.11 -10.89 22.31
N LEU A 154 8.96 -10.99 22.98
CA LEU A 154 7.84 -10.08 22.76
C LEU A 154 8.19 -8.63 23.09
N PHE A 155 8.98 -8.40 24.13
CA PHE A 155 9.45 -7.07 24.50
C PHE A 155 10.44 -6.47 23.49
N LEU A 156 11.18 -7.29 22.74
CA LEU A 156 12.05 -6.82 21.65
C LEU A 156 11.27 -6.38 20.40
N ILE A 157 10.05 -6.87 20.21
CA ILE A 157 9.26 -6.59 19.00
C ILE A 157 8.71 -5.16 19.05
N ASP A 158 9.01 -4.38 18.02
CA ASP A 158 8.36 -3.08 17.80
C ASP A 158 6.96 -3.25 17.18
N PHE A 159 5.95 -3.25 18.05
CA PHE A 159 4.53 -3.26 17.68
C PHE A 159 4.02 -1.90 17.18
N SER A 160 4.80 -0.83 17.29
CA SER A 160 4.42 0.50 16.78
C SER A 160 4.73 0.68 15.29
N GLU A 161 5.49 -0.26 14.69
CA GLU A 161 5.82 -0.17 13.27
C GLU A 161 4.60 -0.42 12.39
N ASP A 162 4.22 0.60 11.62
CA ASP A 162 3.22 0.49 10.58
C ASP A 162 3.68 -0.44 9.45
N LEU A 163 3.13 -1.66 9.41
CA LEU A 163 3.36 -2.64 8.35
C LEU A 163 2.51 -2.33 7.11
N VAL A 164 2.78 -1.19 6.47
CA VAL A 164 2.03 -0.69 5.30
C VAL A 164 2.83 -0.80 3.99
N GLY A 165 2.11 -0.63 2.87
CA GLY A 165 2.71 -0.57 1.52
C GLY A 165 3.43 -1.86 1.09
N LYS A 166 4.49 -1.71 0.28
CA LYS A 166 5.26 -2.84 -0.27
C LYS A 166 5.90 -3.71 0.83
N ARG A 167 6.37 -3.08 1.90
CA ARG A 167 6.98 -3.76 3.04
C ARG A 167 5.95 -4.58 3.81
N GLY A 168 4.81 -3.97 4.16
CA GLY A 168 3.69 -4.66 4.79
C GLY A 168 3.25 -5.89 3.99
N ALA A 169 3.07 -5.74 2.68
CA ALA A 169 2.72 -6.86 1.79
C ALA A 169 3.79 -7.95 1.71
N HIS A 170 5.08 -7.62 1.87
CA HIS A 170 6.15 -8.61 1.94
C HIS A 170 6.11 -9.38 3.27
N VAL A 171 6.02 -8.65 4.39
CA VAL A 171 5.93 -9.22 5.73
C VAL A 171 4.69 -10.09 5.89
N GLN A 172 3.53 -9.64 5.42
CA GLN A 172 2.29 -10.41 5.44
C GLN A 172 2.43 -11.72 4.67
N ARG A 173 3.05 -11.70 3.48
CA ARG A 173 3.33 -12.94 2.71
C ARG A 173 4.28 -13.88 3.44
N LYS A 174 5.30 -13.34 4.09
CA LYS A 174 6.21 -14.13 4.94
C LYS A 174 5.45 -14.74 6.12
N TRP A 175 4.66 -13.94 6.83
CA TRP A 175 3.88 -14.36 7.98
C TRP A 175 2.87 -15.46 7.63
N TRP A 176 2.13 -15.33 6.52
CA TRP A 176 1.23 -16.39 6.03
C TRP A 176 1.94 -17.69 5.69
N ARG A 177 3.19 -17.67 5.23
CA ARG A 177 3.98 -18.90 5.05
C ARG A 177 4.36 -19.54 6.39
N LEU A 178 4.57 -18.72 7.43
CA LEU A 178 5.02 -19.19 8.74
C LEU A 178 3.87 -19.64 9.65
N ASN A 179 2.72 -18.95 9.60
CA ASN A 179 1.58 -19.24 10.45
C ASN A 179 0.84 -20.53 10.06
N ALA A 180 1.07 -21.04 8.85
CA ALA A 180 0.41 -22.21 8.26
C ALA A 180 -1.13 -22.12 8.27
N GLN A 181 -1.69 -20.95 8.57
CA GLN A 181 -3.12 -20.70 8.54
C GLN A 181 -3.51 -20.51 7.08
N HIS A 182 -4.28 -21.48 6.60
CA HIS A 182 -4.91 -21.42 5.30
C HIS A 182 -6.41 -21.56 5.52
N PHE A 183 -7.18 -20.82 4.74
CA PHE A 183 -8.62 -21.00 4.65
C PHE A 183 -8.94 -21.32 3.20
N ARG A 184 -9.92 -22.20 2.99
CA ARG A 184 -10.44 -22.40 1.64
C ARG A 184 -11.27 -21.18 1.31
N LEU A 185 -10.97 -20.55 0.18
CA LEU A 185 -11.69 -19.35 -0.26
C LEU A 185 -13.20 -19.57 -0.23
N MET A 186 -13.66 -20.76 -0.64
CA MET A 186 -15.07 -21.12 -0.74
C MET A 186 -15.77 -21.40 0.60
N ASP A 187 -15.01 -21.59 1.67
CA ASP A 187 -15.57 -21.77 3.02
C ASP A 187 -15.88 -20.41 3.69
N LEU A 188 -15.40 -19.30 3.10
CA LEU A 188 -15.72 -17.96 3.58
C LEU A 188 -17.15 -17.55 3.21
N PRO A 189 -17.83 -16.74 4.04
CA PRO A 189 -19.06 -16.05 3.65
C PRO A 189 -18.88 -15.25 2.35
N PHE A 190 -19.97 -15.15 1.57
CA PHE A 190 -19.95 -14.48 0.27
C PHE A 190 -19.43 -13.04 0.35
N GLU A 191 -19.79 -12.32 1.40
CA GLU A 191 -19.40 -10.93 1.63
C GLU A 191 -17.87 -10.78 1.72
N LEU A 192 -17.20 -11.71 2.42
CA LEU A 192 -15.74 -11.72 2.53
C LEU A 192 -15.09 -12.11 1.19
N ARG A 193 -15.67 -13.09 0.47
CA ARG A 193 -15.18 -13.46 -0.87
C ARG A 193 -15.29 -12.28 -1.83
N ALA A 194 -16.41 -11.56 -1.84
CA ALA A 194 -16.62 -10.39 -2.67
C ALA A 194 -15.57 -9.29 -2.40
N GLN A 195 -15.27 -9.02 -1.13
CA GLN A 195 -14.20 -8.07 -0.77
C GLN A 195 -12.82 -8.55 -1.25
N ILE A 196 -12.51 -9.84 -1.10
CA ILE A 196 -11.27 -10.43 -1.61
C ILE A 196 -11.20 -10.26 -3.14
N TYR A 197 -12.29 -10.52 -3.86
CA TYR A 197 -12.34 -10.34 -5.31
C TYR A 197 -12.09 -8.88 -5.70
N VAL A 198 -12.72 -7.90 -5.05
CA VAL A 198 -12.46 -6.48 -5.30
C VAL A 198 -10.98 -6.14 -5.11
N GLN A 199 -10.38 -6.56 -3.99
CA GLN A 199 -8.98 -6.28 -3.72
C GLN A 199 -8.03 -6.96 -4.72
N ALA A 200 -8.33 -8.20 -5.07
CA ALA A 200 -7.46 -8.99 -5.93
C ALA A 200 -7.59 -8.60 -7.42
N LEU A 201 -8.79 -8.19 -7.86
CA LEU A 201 -9.03 -7.57 -9.16
C LEU A 201 -8.48 -6.15 -9.25
N GLY A 202 -8.25 -5.50 -8.11
CA GLY A 202 -7.77 -4.13 -8.02
C GLY A 202 -8.90 -3.10 -7.90
N PRO A 203 -8.60 -1.92 -7.35
CA PRO A 203 -9.62 -0.93 -6.98
C PRO A 203 -10.29 -0.24 -8.18
N VAL A 204 -9.65 -0.29 -9.35
CA VAL A 204 -10.14 0.36 -10.57
C VAL A 204 -10.06 -0.60 -11.74
N ILE A 205 -11.18 -0.78 -12.43
CA ILE A 205 -11.29 -1.50 -13.70
C ILE A 205 -11.47 -0.49 -14.81
N TYR A 206 -10.76 -0.64 -15.92
CA TYR A 206 -10.90 0.23 -17.10
C TYR A 206 -11.76 -0.51 -18.12
N PRO A 207 -13.01 -0.10 -18.37
CA PRO A 207 -13.85 -0.73 -19.37
C PRO A 207 -13.22 -0.63 -20.76
N HIS A 208 -13.38 -1.66 -21.57
CA HIS A 208 -12.92 -1.67 -22.96
C HIS A 208 -14.09 -1.88 -23.91
N ARG A 209 -14.06 -1.16 -25.02
CA ARG A 209 -15.00 -1.29 -26.12
C ARG A 209 -14.55 -2.42 -27.04
N VAL A 210 -15.45 -3.35 -27.33
CA VAL A 210 -15.28 -4.35 -28.37
C VAL A 210 -16.41 -4.17 -29.37
N SER A 211 -16.08 -3.88 -30.63
CA SER A 211 -17.05 -3.89 -31.71
C SER A 211 -17.55 -5.31 -31.92
N ILE A 212 -18.87 -5.48 -31.99
CA ILE A 212 -19.53 -6.76 -32.26
C ILE A 212 -20.43 -6.61 -33.47
N ASP A 213 -20.41 -7.61 -34.33
CA ASP A 213 -21.35 -7.71 -35.44
C ASP A 213 -22.63 -8.37 -34.90
N ILE A 214 -23.72 -7.59 -34.81
CA ILE A 214 -25.02 -8.08 -34.34
C ILE A 214 -25.80 -8.70 -35.50
N SER A 215 -25.55 -8.20 -36.72
CA SER A 215 -26.03 -8.72 -38.01
C SER A 215 -25.14 -8.13 -39.12
N ASP A 216 -25.31 -8.61 -40.36
CA ASP A 216 -24.56 -8.14 -41.55
C ASP A 216 -24.65 -6.61 -41.78
N GLN A 217 -25.52 -5.88 -41.07
CA GLN A 217 -25.75 -4.44 -41.24
C GLN A 217 -25.62 -3.59 -39.95
N VAL A 218 -25.43 -4.20 -38.77
CA VAL A 218 -25.41 -3.45 -37.50
C VAL A 218 -24.18 -3.83 -36.67
N THR A 219 -23.22 -2.91 -36.60
CA THR A 219 -22.12 -2.96 -35.63
C THR A 219 -22.59 -2.34 -34.32
N GLY A 220 -22.48 -3.10 -33.24
CA GLY A 220 -22.77 -2.65 -31.89
C GLY A 220 -21.53 -2.63 -31.02
N ASP A 221 -21.59 -1.90 -29.93
CA ASP A 221 -20.53 -1.90 -28.93
C ASP A 221 -20.86 -2.81 -27.76
N LYS A 222 -19.90 -3.67 -27.41
CA LYS A 222 -19.90 -4.47 -26.19
C LYS A 222 -18.84 -3.95 -25.24
N VAL A 223 -19.23 -3.72 -23.99
CA VAL A 223 -18.29 -3.35 -22.93
C VAL A 223 -17.72 -4.61 -22.28
N THR A 224 -16.40 -4.72 -22.26
CA THR A 224 -15.65 -5.80 -21.60
C THR A 224 -14.65 -5.24 -20.59
N TRP A 225 -13.97 -6.11 -19.85
CA TRP A 225 -12.88 -5.69 -18.98
C TRP A 225 -11.66 -5.35 -19.82
N GLY A 226 -11.19 -4.11 -19.69
CA GLY A 226 -9.94 -3.66 -20.25
C GLY A 226 -8.81 -3.62 -19.23
N TYR A 227 -7.59 -3.60 -19.76
CA TYR A 227 -6.37 -3.36 -19.00
C TYR A 227 -6.02 -1.85 -18.90
N GLY A 228 -6.90 -0.99 -19.43
CA GLY A 228 -6.62 0.43 -19.64
C GLY A 228 -5.64 0.66 -20.80
N SER A 229 -5.16 1.91 -20.94
CA SER A 229 -4.17 2.26 -21.97
C SER A 229 -2.88 1.44 -21.79
N PRO A 230 -2.40 0.69 -22.80
CA PRO A 230 -1.15 -0.08 -22.72
C PRO A 230 0.06 0.76 -22.31
N LYS A 231 0.07 2.06 -22.64
CA LYS A 231 1.13 2.99 -22.22
C LYS A 231 1.18 3.19 -20.71
N ALA A 232 0.03 3.28 -20.05
CA ALA A 232 -0.06 3.45 -18.59
C ALA A 232 0.35 2.18 -17.82
N VAL A 233 0.15 1.01 -18.45
CA VAL A 233 0.63 -0.27 -17.94
C VAL A 233 2.15 -0.36 -18.02
N ARG A 234 2.73 0.02 -19.18
CA ARG A 234 4.18 -0.01 -19.40
C ARG A 234 4.97 0.91 -18.47
N SER A 235 4.39 2.04 -18.05
CA SER A 235 5.03 2.96 -17.12
C SER A 235 4.99 2.49 -15.66
N GLY A 236 4.34 1.36 -15.35
CA GLY A 236 4.19 0.85 -13.98
C GLY A 236 3.31 1.74 -13.10
N LYS A 237 2.68 2.78 -13.66
CA LYS A 237 1.81 3.71 -12.92
C LYS A 237 0.48 3.07 -12.50
N ARG A 238 0.07 1.97 -13.14
CA ARG A 238 -1.21 1.28 -12.88
C ARG A 238 -1.00 -0.22 -12.71
N SER A 239 -1.58 -0.79 -11.66
CA SER A 239 -1.67 -2.25 -11.50
C SER A 239 -2.75 -2.79 -12.43
N LEU A 240 -2.41 -3.83 -13.19
CA LEU A 240 -3.39 -4.55 -13.99
C LEU A 240 -4.36 -5.32 -13.10
N PRO A 241 -5.64 -5.44 -13.50
CA PRO A 241 -6.54 -6.33 -12.81
C PRO A 241 -6.04 -7.77 -12.91
N ASN A 242 -6.08 -8.51 -11.80
CA ASN A 242 -5.68 -9.91 -11.77
C ASN A 242 -6.77 -10.81 -12.39
N VAL A 243 -6.82 -10.82 -13.71
CA VAL A 243 -7.79 -11.62 -14.47
C VAL A 243 -7.56 -13.14 -14.35
N ALA A 244 -6.44 -13.58 -13.77
CA ALA A 244 -6.19 -15.02 -13.55
C ALA A 244 -7.26 -15.63 -12.61
N LEU A 245 -7.82 -14.83 -11.70
CA LEU A 245 -8.91 -15.26 -10.82
C LEU A 245 -10.13 -15.74 -11.59
N LEU A 246 -10.44 -15.11 -12.73
CA LEU A 246 -11.57 -15.47 -13.57
C LEU A 246 -11.44 -16.87 -14.20
N ARG A 247 -10.22 -17.45 -14.19
CA ARG A 247 -9.95 -18.75 -14.81
C ARG A 247 -9.93 -19.91 -13.80
N THR A 248 -10.20 -19.65 -12.53
CA THR A 248 -10.05 -20.64 -11.46
C THR A 248 -11.18 -21.67 -11.40
N SER A 249 -12.43 -21.23 -11.31
CA SER A 249 -13.63 -22.09 -11.34
C SER A 249 -14.85 -21.31 -11.84
N ARG A 250 -15.93 -22.01 -12.21
CA ARG A 250 -17.18 -21.37 -12.66
C ARG A 250 -17.81 -20.50 -11.57
N GLN A 251 -17.75 -20.92 -10.31
CA GLN A 251 -18.30 -20.14 -9.20
C GLN A 251 -17.47 -18.89 -8.96
N VAL A 252 -16.14 -19.03 -8.86
CA VAL A 252 -15.24 -17.88 -8.68
C VAL A 252 -15.37 -16.91 -9.85
N TYR A 253 -15.49 -17.41 -11.08
CA TYR A 253 -15.75 -16.57 -12.25
C TYR A 253 -17.01 -15.71 -12.06
N LYS A 254 -18.14 -16.32 -11.71
CA LYS A 254 -19.40 -15.59 -11.53
C LYS A 254 -19.30 -14.54 -10.41
N GLU A 255 -18.83 -14.95 -9.23
CA GLU A 255 -18.73 -14.06 -8.06
C GLU A 255 -17.71 -12.94 -8.29
N ALA A 256 -16.54 -13.23 -8.89
CA ALA A 256 -15.53 -12.23 -9.18
C ALA A 256 -15.97 -11.27 -10.31
N MET A 257 -16.69 -11.76 -11.33
CA MET A 257 -17.25 -10.89 -12.36
C MET A 257 -18.29 -9.93 -11.79
N GLU A 258 -19.17 -10.42 -10.92
CA GLU A 258 -20.15 -9.59 -10.22
C GLU A 258 -19.48 -8.54 -9.34
N ALA A 259 -18.54 -8.95 -8.47
CA ALA A 259 -17.79 -8.06 -7.60
C ALA A 259 -16.99 -7.02 -8.40
N GLY A 260 -16.36 -7.45 -9.50
CA GLY A 260 -15.63 -6.57 -10.40
C GLY A 260 -16.53 -5.53 -11.05
N TRP A 261 -17.71 -5.91 -11.54
CA TRP A 261 -18.62 -4.93 -12.17
C TRP A 261 -19.33 -4.03 -11.16
N GLN A 262 -19.83 -4.54 -10.04
CA GLN A 262 -20.62 -3.75 -9.09
C GLN A 262 -19.76 -2.95 -8.10
N SER A 263 -18.67 -3.54 -7.62
CA SER A 263 -17.99 -3.07 -6.41
C SER A 263 -16.62 -2.43 -6.67
N THR A 264 -16.18 -2.34 -7.93
CA THR A 264 -14.96 -1.59 -8.30
C THR A 264 -15.29 -0.26 -8.98
N ILE A 265 -14.34 0.66 -8.95
CA ILE A 265 -14.45 1.94 -9.65
C ILE A 265 -14.18 1.72 -11.15
N LYS A 266 -14.99 2.30 -12.02
CA LYS A 266 -14.77 2.28 -13.48
C LYS A 266 -13.96 3.48 -13.91
N GLY A 267 -12.73 3.23 -14.31
CA GLY A 267 -11.78 4.25 -14.76
C GLY A 267 -11.93 4.54 -16.25
N PHE A 268 -12.00 5.82 -16.62
CA PHE A 268 -12.00 6.28 -18.00
C PHE A 268 -10.88 7.29 -18.18
N THR A 269 -10.01 7.07 -19.17
CA THR A 269 -8.95 8.03 -19.52
C THR A 269 -9.33 8.99 -20.63
N LYS A 270 -10.44 8.68 -21.33
CA LYS A 270 -11.00 9.49 -22.39
C LYS A 270 -12.50 9.60 -22.23
N HIS A 271 -13.07 10.75 -22.58
CA HIS A 271 -14.50 10.99 -22.54
C HIS A 271 -15.25 10.12 -23.55
N ILE A 272 -14.64 9.86 -24.72
CA ILE A 272 -15.21 8.96 -25.73
C ILE A 272 -15.42 7.56 -25.16
N ASP A 273 -14.48 7.05 -24.34
CA ASP A 273 -14.60 5.72 -23.74
C ASP A 273 -15.78 5.67 -22.75
N LEU A 274 -15.98 6.73 -21.96
CA LEU A 274 -17.12 6.86 -21.05
C LEU A 274 -18.45 6.91 -21.83
N CYS A 275 -18.51 7.74 -22.86
CA CYS A 275 -19.73 7.90 -23.64
C CYS A 275 -20.08 6.61 -24.39
N THR A 276 -19.09 5.95 -24.99
CA THR A 276 -19.27 4.62 -25.60
C THR A 276 -19.77 3.63 -24.57
N ALA A 277 -19.16 3.57 -23.38
CA ALA A 277 -19.59 2.70 -22.29
C ALA A 277 -21.06 2.93 -21.86
N ALA A 278 -21.47 4.19 -21.76
CA ALA A 278 -22.83 4.56 -21.37
C ALA A 278 -23.87 4.17 -22.43
N HIS A 279 -23.50 4.27 -23.72
CA HIS A 279 -24.39 4.03 -24.86
C HIS A 279 -24.22 2.64 -25.50
N ALA A 280 -23.34 1.79 -24.96
CA ALA A 280 -23.09 0.47 -25.50
C ALA A 280 -24.37 -0.36 -25.61
N VAL A 281 -24.49 -1.09 -26.72
CA VAL A 281 -25.64 -1.97 -27.00
C VAL A 281 -25.67 -3.13 -26.01
N VAL A 282 -24.51 -3.75 -25.79
CA VAL A 282 -24.38 -4.86 -24.85
C VAL A 282 -23.69 -4.38 -23.58
N LYS A 283 -24.50 -4.15 -22.54
CA LYS A 283 -24.07 -3.71 -21.21
C LYS A 283 -23.89 -4.91 -20.27
N PRO A 284 -22.95 -4.84 -19.31
CA PRO A 284 -22.93 -5.76 -18.17
C PRO A 284 -24.30 -5.81 -17.49
N GLN A 285 -24.76 -7.00 -17.11
CA GLN A 285 -26.05 -7.23 -16.41
C GLN A 285 -26.11 -6.64 -14.99
N TYR A 286 -25.07 -5.94 -14.57
CA TYR A 286 -24.88 -5.44 -13.22
C TYR A 286 -25.01 -3.93 -13.22
N ASN A 287 -25.37 -3.33 -12.08
CA ASN A 287 -25.29 -1.87 -11.96
C ASN A 287 -23.81 -1.45 -11.79
N TRP A 288 -23.14 -1.24 -12.92
CA TRP A 288 -21.68 -1.23 -13.01
C TRP A 288 -21.05 0.17 -13.13
N LEU A 289 -21.86 1.21 -13.41
CA LEU A 289 -21.45 2.60 -13.52
C LEU A 289 -21.78 3.43 -12.26
N GLN A 290 -22.01 2.77 -11.11
CA GLN A 290 -22.29 3.46 -9.84
C GLN A 290 -21.08 4.24 -9.31
N MET A 291 -19.87 3.81 -9.66
CA MET A 291 -18.63 4.39 -9.19
C MET A 291 -17.71 4.61 -10.38
N ILE A 292 -17.48 5.87 -10.72
CA ILE A 292 -16.71 6.27 -11.91
C ILE A 292 -15.50 7.08 -11.47
N ARG A 293 -14.38 6.84 -12.14
CA ARG A 293 -13.19 7.68 -12.08
C ARG A 293 -12.88 8.22 -13.46
N LEU A 294 -12.87 9.53 -13.58
CA LEU A 294 -12.42 10.25 -14.76
C LEU A 294 -10.94 10.61 -14.54
N ASP A 295 -10.07 9.94 -15.28
CA ASP A 295 -8.60 10.08 -15.24
C ASP A 295 -8.13 10.73 -16.54
N PHE A 296 -8.69 11.92 -16.78
CA PHE A 296 -8.59 12.70 -18.01
C PHE A 296 -7.35 13.60 -17.97
N SER A 297 -6.71 13.77 -19.13
CA SER A 297 -5.72 14.84 -19.31
C SER A 297 -6.40 16.21 -19.21
N THR A 298 -5.64 17.29 -19.07
CA THR A 298 -6.21 18.64 -19.08
C THR A 298 -6.99 18.91 -20.36
N ALA A 299 -6.45 18.54 -21.52
CA ALA A 299 -7.15 18.70 -22.80
C ALA A 299 -8.48 17.94 -22.81
N GLU A 300 -8.46 16.69 -22.33
CA GLU A 300 -9.64 15.83 -22.28
C GLU A 300 -10.73 16.38 -21.34
N TRP A 301 -10.36 17.06 -20.25
CA TRP A 301 -11.34 17.76 -19.38
C TRP A 301 -12.06 18.89 -20.11
N PHE A 302 -11.33 19.68 -20.89
CA PHE A 302 -11.91 20.75 -21.69
C PHE A 302 -12.68 20.22 -22.90
N ASP A 303 -12.28 19.11 -23.49
CA ASP A 303 -13.08 18.45 -24.52
C ASP A 303 -14.39 17.87 -23.96
N PHE A 304 -14.38 17.40 -22.72
CA PHE A 304 -15.55 16.81 -22.10
C PHE A 304 -16.54 17.83 -21.52
N PHE A 305 -16.06 18.81 -20.75
CA PHE A 305 -16.93 19.82 -20.12
C PHE A 305 -16.92 21.16 -20.83
N GLY A 306 -15.82 21.46 -21.51
CA GLY A 306 -15.67 22.71 -22.24
C GLY A 306 -16.45 22.69 -23.54
N ASN A 307 -16.84 23.88 -23.96
CA ASN A 307 -17.50 24.09 -25.24
C ASN A 307 -16.42 24.12 -26.33
N SER A 308 -15.78 22.97 -26.60
CA SER A 308 -14.78 22.89 -27.66
C SER A 308 -15.43 23.41 -28.94
N ARG A 309 -14.86 24.47 -29.54
CA ARG A 309 -15.28 25.04 -30.84
C ARG A 309 -15.28 24.01 -31.99
N HIS A 310 -14.80 22.80 -31.70
CA HIS A 310 -14.81 21.61 -32.54
C HIS A 310 -15.91 20.60 -32.19
N GLN A 311 -16.98 21.00 -31.50
CA GLN A 311 -18.25 20.25 -31.49
C GLN A 311 -18.78 20.17 -32.93
N ARG A 312 -18.18 19.28 -33.73
CA ARG A 312 -18.91 18.58 -34.77
C ARG A 312 -20.15 18.01 -34.08
N HIS A 313 -21.30 18.16 -34.71
CA HIS A 313 -22.66 17.88 -34.22
C HIS A 313 -22.93 16.45 -33.71
N ASP A 314 -21.91 15.68 -33.34
CA ASP A 314 -22.07 14.36 -32.77
C ASP A 314 -22.35 14.50 -31.27
N ASP A 315 -23.61 14.25 -30.88
CA ASP A 315 -24.12 14.22 -29.49
C ASP A 315 -23.35 13.27 -28.52
N PHE A 316 -22.37 12.54 -29.03
CA PHE A 316 -21.66 11.44 -28.36
C PHE A 316 -20.60 11.88 -27.34
N GLY A 317 -20.38 13.18 -27.11
CA GLY A 317 -19.38 13.67 -26.15
C GLY A 317 -19.93 14.44 -24.94
N SER A 318 -21.25 14.56 -24.81
CA SER A 318 -21.84 15.54 -23.89
C SER A 318 -21.63 15.18 -22.41
N PRO A 319 -21.25 16.14 -21.55
CA PRO A 319 -21.15 15.93 -20.10
C PRO A 319 -22.50 15.60 -19.45
N GLN A 320 -23.61 15.81 -20.18
CA GLN A 320 -24.94 15.31 -19.84
C GLN A 320 -24.98 13.79 -19.63
N VAL A 321 -24.03 13.03 -20.20
CA VAL A 321 -23.94 11.59 -19.98
C VAL A 321 -23.92 11.27 -18.49
N LEU A 322 -23.22 12.05 -17.66
CA LEU A 322 -23.14 11.82 -16.21
C LEU A 322 -24.50 11.89 -15.52
N GLY A 323 -25.35 12.85 -15.90
CA GLY A 323 -26.70 12.99 -15.37
C GLY A 323 -27.67 11.91 -15.85
N LYS A 324 -27.35 11.23 -16.97
CA LYS A 324 -28.15 10.14 -17.53
C LYS A 324 -27.76 8.76 -16.99
N LEU A 325 -26.68 8.64 -16.20
CA LEU A 325 -26.24 7.35 -15.66
C LEU A 325 -27.09 6.93 -14.46
N PRO A 326 -27.92 5.87 -14.59
CA PRO A 326 -28.80 5.45 -13.50
C PRO A 326 -27.96 4.93 -12.33
N GLY A 327 -28.08 5.59 -11.18
CA GLY A 327 -27.43 5.16 -9.94
C GLY A 327 -25.95 5.51 -9.82
N LEU A 328 -25.43 6.48 -10.58
CA LEU A 328 -24.11 7.05 -10.32
C LEU A 328 -24.07 7.66 -8.90
N ARG A 329 -23.30 7.05 -8.00
CA ARG A 329 -23.17 7.45 -6.59
C ARG A 329 -21.83 8.10 -6.28
N VAL A 330 -20.76 7.67 -6.95
CA VAL A 330 -19.42 8.17 -6.69
C VAL A 330 -18.76 8.59 -7.99
N LEU A 331 -18.38 9.87 -8.08
CA LEU A 331 -17.56 10.42 -9.15
C LEU A 331 -16.21 10.83 -8.59
N GLN A 332 -15.13 10.24 -9.11
CA GLN A 332 -13.76 10.65 -8.81
C GLN A 332 -13.18 11.40 -10.00
N MET A 333 -12.74 12.62 -9.78
CA MET A 333 -12.09 13.45 -10.80
C MET A 333 -10.59 13.50 -10.49
N VAL A 334 -9.76 12.88 -11.32
CA VAL A 334 -8.30 12.87 -11.14
C VAL A 334 -7.67 13.97 -11.98
N PHE A 335 -6.97 14.88 -11.32
CA PHE A 335 -6.21 15.93 -11.99
C PHE A 335 -4.74 15.52 -12.05
N HIS A 336 -4.21 15.39 -13.26
CA HIS A 336 -2.77 15.20 -13.44
C HIS A 336 -2.01 16.49 -13.16
N SER A 337 -0.71 16.34 -12.88
CA SER A 337 0.19 17.50 -12.83
C SER A 337 0.28 18.14 -14.22
N ILE A 338 0.37 19.47 -14.30
CA ILE A 338 0.63 20.19 -15.57
C ILE A 338 1.86 19.67 -16.33
N TYR A 339 2.79 18.99 -15.66
CA TYR A 339 3.96 18.40 -16.33
C TYR A 339 3.69 17.02 -16.94
N GLU A 340 2.55 16.39 -16.62
CA GLU A 340 2.15 15.07 -17.12
C GLU A 340 1.06 15.22 -18.19
N GLY A 341 1.48 15.33 -19.46
CA GLY A 341 0.55 15.30 -20.59
C GLY A 341 -0.11 16.64 -20.92
N TRP A 342 0.53 17.77 -20.58
CA TRP A 342 0.19 19.05 -21.19
C TRP A 342 0.58 19.04 -22.65
N SER A 343 -0.41 18.88 -23.54
CA SER A 343 -0.19 18.94 -24.98
C SER A 343 -0.98 20.04 -25.67
N TYR A 344 -1.84 20.78 -24.95
CA TYR A 344 -2.70 21.79 -25.55
C TYR A 344 -3.05 22.90 -24.57
N SER A 345 -2.96 24.15 -25.02
CA SER A 345 -3.72 25.24 -24.42
C SER A 345 -5.19 25.03 -24.82
N PRO A 346 -6.15 25.08 -23.87
CA PRO A 346 -7.57 25.02 -24.21
C PRO A 346 -8.02 26.23 -25.06
N TRP A 347 -7.19 27.27 -25.16
CA TRP A 347 -7.53 28.54 -25.80
C TRP A 347 -6.87 28.74 -27.18
N SER A 348 -5.80 28.01 -27.50
CA SER A 348 -5.06 28.15 -28.77
C SER A 348 -4.75 26.76 -29.34
N PRO A 349 -5.44 26.33 -30.42
CA PRO A 349 -5.13 25.06 -31.09
C PRO A 349 -3.80 25.10 -31.85
N SER A 350 -3.23 26.28 -32.08
CA SER A 350 -2.00 26.50 -32.85
C SER A 350 -0.73 26.61 -32.00
N ASP A 351 -0.82 26.94 -30.70
CA ASP A 351 0.36 27.09 -29.85
C ASP A 351 0.69 25.82 -29.08
N THR A 352 1.60 25.04 -29.67
CA THR A 352 2.17 23.87 -29.00
C THR A 352 3.20 24.30 -27.96
N ASN A 353 2.87 24.10 -26.68
CA ASN A 353 3.74 24.05 -25.48
C ASN A 353 3.86 25.28 -24.56
N THR A 354 3.11 26.37 -24.73
CA THR A 354 3.07 27.40 -23.68
C THR A 354 2.15 26.98 -22.53
N LEU A 355 2.69 26.94 -21.31
CA LEU A 355 1.90 26.77 -20.08
C LEU A 355 1.12 28.06 -19.85
N THR A 356 -0.18 28.06 -20.19
CA THR A 356 -1.02 29.25 -20.11
C THR A 356 -1.48 29.59 -18.70
N ALA A 357 -1.38 28.64 -17.76
CA ALA A 357 -1.84 28.83 -16.39
C ALA A 357 -1.16 27.85 -15.42
N CYS A 358 -1.14 28.23 -14.14
CA CYS A 358 -0.71 27.32 -13.08
C CYS A 358 -1.76 26.23 -12.80
N GLN A 359 -1.35 25.09 -12.23
CA GLN A 359 -2.23 23.97 -11.87
C GLN A 359 -3.50 24.41 -11.11
N ARG A 360 -3.36 25.35 -10.17
CA ARG A 360 -4.48 25.86 -9.36
C ARG A 360 -5.57 26.46 -10.25
N THR A 361 -5.17 27.32 -11.18
CA THR A 361 -6.06 28.02 -12.10
C THR A 361 -6.75 27.03 -13.05
N ILE A 362 -6.02 26.05 -13.58
CA ILE A 362 -6.58 25.02 -14.46
C ILE A 362 -7.65 24.18 -13.75
N VAL A 363 -7.38 23.75 -12.51
CA VAL A 363 -8.37 23.00 -11.72
C VAL A 363 -9.63 23.84 -11.51
N ASP A 364 -9.48 25.13 -11.20
CA ASP A 364 -10.63 26.02 -11.00
C ASP A 364 -11.44 26.19 -12.28
N TRP A 365 -10.80 26.42 -13.43
CA TRP A 365 -11.46 26.52 -14.71
C TRP A 365 -12.25 25.26 -15.06
N ILE A 366 -11.63 24.07 -14.92
CA ILE A 366 -12.30 22.79 -15.17
C ILE A 366 -13.50 22.62 -14.23
N MET A 367 -13.35 22.95 -12.95
CA MET A 367 -14.45 22.79 -11.98
C MET A 367 -15.59 23.78 -12.23
N VAL A 368 -15.30 25.01 -12.66
CA VAL A 368 -16.32 26.00 -13.06
C VAL A 368 -17.18 25.47 -14.20
N VAL A 369 -16.58 24.88 -15.25
CA VAL A 369 -17.33 24.31 -16.38
C VAL A 369 -17.98 22.97 -16.05
N ALA A 370 -17.38 22.17 -15.15
CA ALA A 370 -17.95 20.89 -14.72
C ALA A 370 -19.14 21.05 -13.78
N PHE A 371 -19.19 22.15 -13.01
CA PHE A 371 -20.13 22.36 -11.89
C PHE A 371 -21.60 22.06 -12.25
N PRO A 372 -22.19 22.55 -13.36
CA PRO A 372 -23.56 22.22 -13.76
C PRO A 372 -23.87 20.73 -13.85
N HIS A 373 -22.88 19.94 -14.25
CA HIS A 373 -23.03 18.54 -14.60
C HIS A 373 -22.77 17.62 -13.41
N VAL A 374 -21.94 18.05 -12.46
CA VAL A 374 -21.53 17.22 -11.32
C VAL A 374 -22.23 17.59 -10.01
N LYS A 375 -22.83 18.78 -9.90
CA LYS A 375 -23.46 19.26 -8.66
C LYS A 375 -24.65 18.44 -8.17
N VAL A 376 -25.31 17.72 -9.09
CA VAL A 376 -26.44 16.83 -8.77
C VAL A 376 -25.99 15.47 -8.21
N LEU A 377 -24.69 15.17 -8.23
CA LEU A 377 -24.16 13.88 -7.82
C LEU A 377 -23.91 13.85 -6.31
N PRO A 378 -24.22 12.71 -5.64
CA PRO A 378 -24.15 12.63 -4.17
C PRO A 378 -22.73 12.65 -3.61
N SER A 379 -21.74 12.17 -4.36
CA SER A 379 -20.35 12.17 -3.93
C SER A 379 -19.44 12.44 -5.11
N VAL A 380 -18.81 13.62 -5.10
CA VAL A 380 -17.76 14.01 -6.04
C VAL A 380 -16.46 14.17 -5.24
N THR A 381 -15.36 13.59 -5.71
CA THR A 381 -14.07 13.64 -5.02
C THR A 381 -12.95 14.04 -5.97
N LEU A 382 -12.21 15.08 -5.60
CA LEU A 382 -11.03 15.53 -6.35
C LEU A 382 -9.77 14.79 -5.88
N LEU A 383 -9.06 14.18 -6.82
CA LEU A 383 -7.84 13.40 -6.62
C LEU A 383 -6.69 13.94 -7.49
N GLY A 384 -5.46 13.51 -7.20
CA GLY A 384 -4.27 13.87 -7.97
C GLY A 384 -3.64 15.20 -7.54
N ALA A 385 -3.16 15.98 -8.51
CA ALA A 385 -2.41 17.23 -8.33
C ALA A 385 -3.34 18.42 -7.98
N VAL A 386 -4.10 18.30 -6.89
CA VAL A 386 -4.97 19.36 -6.36
C VAL A 386 -4.46 19.79 -4.98
N LYS A 387 -4.17 21.09 -4.81
CA LYS A 387 -3.75 21.63 -3.51
C LYS A 387 -4.87 21.49 -2.48
N ALA A 388 -4.53 21.08 -1.25
CA ALA A 388 -5.50 20.81 -0.19
C ALA A 388 -6.50 21.95 0.09
N PRO A 389 -6.09 23.25 0.13
CA PRO A 389 -7.05 24.35 0.31
C PRO A 389 -8.08 24.42 -0.82
N ARG A 390 -7.66 24.12 -2.06
CA ARG A 390 -8.56 24.19 -3.20
C ARG A 390 -9.48 22.98 -3.29
N LYS A 391 -8.99 21.80 -2.93
CA LYS A 391 -9.83 20.62 -2.75
C LYS A 391 -10.93 20.89 -1.72
N LYS A 392 -10.57 21.39 -0.54
CA LYS A 392 -11.54 21.73 0.52
C LYS A 392 -12.60 22.73 0.05
N TYR A 393 -12.21 23.75 -0.70
CA TYR A 393 -13.12 24.75 -1.27
C TYR A 393 -14.18 24.12 -2.18
N TRP A 394 -13.77 23.30 -3.15
CA TRP A 394 -14.72 22.64 -4.07
C TRP A 394 -15.56 21.56 -3.38
N ASP A 395 -14.97 20.78 -2.46
CA ASP A 395 -15.71 19.80 -1.67
C ASP A 395 -16.85 20.48 -0.88
N GLN A 396 -16.60 21.67 -0.31
CA GLN A 396 -17.62 22.46 0.39
C GLN A 396 -18.73 22.97 -0.52
N ILE A 397 -18.40 23.48 -1.71
CA ILE A 397 -19.41 23.98 -2.68
C ILE A 397 -20.29 22.82 -3.14
N LEU A 398 -19.69 21.72 -3.58
CA LEU A 398 -20.42 20.55 -4.07
C LEU A 398 -21.31 19.92 -2.99
N GLN A 399 -20.81 19.83 -1.76
CA GLN A 399 -21.58 19.32 -0.64
C GLN A 399 -22.74 20.25 -0.25
N SER A 400 -22.52 21.58 -0.30
CA SER A 400 -23.57 22.55 0.00
C SER A 400 -24.68 22.51 -1.04
N GLU A 401 -24.33 22.48 -2.33
CA GLU A 401 -25.29 22.40 -3.44
C GLU A 401 -26.09 21.08 -3.40
N TYR A 402 -25.43 19.94 -3.17
CA TYR A 402 -26.12 18.65 -3.03
C TYR A 402 -27.09 18.62 -1.83
N GLN A 403 -26.76 19.35 -0.75
CA GLN A 403 -27.62 19.47 0.45
C GLN A 403 -28.67 20.59 0.33
N GLY A 404 -28.73 21.33 -0.78
CA GLY A 404 -29.61 22.49 -0.93
C GLY A 404 -29.29 23.66 0.02
N ARG A 405 -28.03 23.77 0.46
CA ARG A 405 -27.54 24.88 1.28
C ARG A 405 -26.99 25.98 0.39
N ASN A 406 -27.28 27.23 0.74
CA ASN A 406 -26.72 28.39 0.05
C ASN A 406 -25.18 28.38 0.11
N HIS A 407 -24.55 28.73 -1.01
CA HIS A 407 -23.12 28.94 -1.13
C HIS A 407 -22.84 30.21 -1.96
N GLU A 408 -21.68 30.82 -1.79
CA GLU A 408 -21.31 32.07 -2.47
C GLU A 408 -20.84 31.87 -3.92
N PHE A 409 -20.74 30.62 -4.40
CA PHE A 409 -20.23 30.34 -5.73
C PHE A 409 -21.25 30.73 -6.81
N ASP A 410 -20.95 31.82 -7.53
CA ASP A 410 -21.65 32.28 -8.73
C ASP A 410 -20.97 31.72 -9.97
N GLN A 411 -21.64 30.76 -10.61
CA GLN A 411 -21.11 30.07 -11.77
C GLN A 411 -21.00 30.99 -13.00
N GLU A 412 -21.98 31.86 -13.25
CA GLU A 412 -22.00 32.72 -14.44
C GLU A 412 -20.84 33.72 -14.38
N LYS A 413 -20.67 34.34 -13.21
CA LYS A 413 -19.53 35.22 -12.96
C LYS A 413 -18.20 34.49 -13.08
N ALA A 414 -18.08 33.29 -12.52
CA ALA A 414 -16.83 32.51 -12.61
C ALA A 414 -16.48 32.10 -14.05
N VAL A 415 -17.48 31.81 -14.89
CA VAL A 415 -17.28 31.57 -16.33
C VAL A 415 -16.82 32.84 -17.03
N GLN A 416 -17.42 34.00 -16.74
CA GLN A 416 -16.98 35.28 -17.30
C GLN A 416 -15.53 35.62 -16.91
N ASP A 417 -15.18 35.47 -15.63
CA ASP A 417 -13.82 35.70 -15.13
C ASP A 417 -12.80 34.77 -15.80
N MET A 418 -13.18 33.50 -16.03
CA MET A 418 -12.36 32.53 -16.77
C MET A 418 -12.13 32.98 -18.22
N LEU A 419 -13.19 33.40 -18.92
CA LEU A 419 -13.10 33.86 -20.31
C LEU A 419 -12.27 35.14 -20.42
N MET A 420 -12.44 36.09 -19.50
CA MET A 420 -11.63 37.29 -19.46
C MET A 420 -10.16 36.96 -19.23
N ALA A 421 -9.83 36.10 -18.25
CA ALA A 421 -8.46 35.67 -18.01
C ALA A 421 -7.81 34.97 -19.22
N SER A 422 -8.61 34.28 -20.04
CA SER A 422 -8.11 33.66 -21.27
C SER A 422 -7.73 34.68 -22.36
N ALA A 423 -8.48 35.78 -22.47
CA ALA A 423 -8.27 36.83 -23.47
C ALA A 423 -7.01 37.68 -23.23
N TRP A 424 -6.51 37.74 -21.99
CA TRP A 424 -5.25 38.44 -21.67
C TRP A 424 -3.99 37.64 -22.02
N ASN A 425 -4.14 36.32 -22.22
CA ASN A 425 -3.01 35.42 -22.48
C ASN A 425 -2.87 35.05 -23.97
N SER A 426 -3.81 35.48 -24.81
CA SER A 426 -3.79 35.40 -26.28
C SER A 426 -3.35 36.73 -26.86
#